data_AF-A0A023B5M5-F1
#
_entry.id   AF-A0A023B5M5-F1
#
_cell.length_a   1.000
_cell.length_b   1.000
_cell.length_c   1.000
_cell.angle_alpha   90.00
_cell.angle_beta   90.00
_cell.angle_gamma   90.00
#
_symmetry.space_group_name_H-M   'P 1'
#
loop_
_entity.id
_entity.type
_entity.pdbx_description
1 polymer ?
#
loop_
_entity_poly.entity_id
_entity_poly.type
_entity_poly.pdbx_seq_one_letter_code
_entity_poly.pdbx_strand_id
1 'polypeptide(L)'
;MRSFVTLAFVGIAASQKSATTDPVYSCPAGFTLNGKTCRRQVSSPASLFCPVGVLENGQCIAPGQKDSHCPVGTTPVAGGCQSRSQTPAERVCPPNTHDIGGECQTYGVTGIVEVCQTGELINGECVTYEPVAQLKGKRCPAGYTEQKGSCYKTAQMDCTPPHQGKRLLQAKGAMPTHGKGTVNLAAPYLAAHLEPATAPKYVPTPAKLAVTQKQCEVKLEAAVNNEANCPAGTVAHHATGCATKHVEPSAVACSLGESYLCFPASPAPSTLRCPQGYNLLGDMCVKTTVSPRAVACAEGSILAPNGQCIQILGGPQPRCPPGQQVSGTMCLGSETVPPQVQVTVTCTGKDCYRH
;
A
#
# COMPACT_ATOMS: atom_id res chain seq x y z
N MET A 1 -88.11 82.96 -82.94
CA MET A 1 -88.25 82.10 -84.14
C MET A 1 -87.66 80.73 -83.83
N ARG A 2 -88.27 79.67 -84.39
CA ARG A 2 -87.93 78.23 -84.35
C ARG A 2 -88.46 77.54 -83.07
N SER A 3 -89.68 76.97 -83.02
CA SER A 3 -90.37 76.01 -83.91
C SER A 3 -89.57 74.73 -84.13
N PHE A 4 -90.01 73.60 -83.54
CA PHE A 4 -90.01 72.22 -84.09
C PHE A 4 -90.78 71.31 -83.10
N VAL A 5 -92.05 71.00 -83.39
CA VAL A 5 -92.57 69.73 -83.93
C VAL A 5 -92.82 68.65 -82.85
N THR A 6 -94.11 68.40 -82.66
CA THR A 6 -94.77 67.28 -81.99
C THR A 6 -94.40 65.91 -82.57
N LEU A 7 -94.20 64.90 -81.71
CA LEU A 7 -94.47 63.50 -82.04
C LEU A 7 -94.89 62.75 -80.77
N ALA A 8 -96.19 62.46 -80.71
CA ALA A 8 -96.82 61.61 -79.72
C ALA A 8 -96.47 60.14 -80.03
N PHE A 9 -95.75 59.47 -79.13
CA PHE A 9 -95.67 58.02 -79.09
C PHE A 9 -96.49 57.52 -77.91
N VAL A 10 -97.68 56.99 -78.22
CA VAL A 10 -98.46 56.14 -77.33
C VAL A 10 -97.70 54.81 -77.21
N GLY A 11 -96.73 54.77 -76.30
CA GLY A 11 -96.07 53.54 -75.89
C GLY A 11 -96.94 52.83 -74.87
N ILE A 12 -97.56 51.71 -75.28
CA ILE A 12 -98.26 50.79 -74.38
C ILE A 12 -97.22 50.27 -73.38
N ALA A 13 -97.26 50.77 -72.16
CA ALA A 13 -96.49 50.23 -71.05
C ALA A 13 -97.07 48.86 -70.68
N ALA A 14 -96.57 47.79 -71.31
CA ALA A 14 -96.72 46.45 -70.78
C ALA A 14 -95.92 46.41 -69.47
N SER A 15 -96.60 46.62 -68.36
CA SER A 15 -96.04 46.53 -67.00
C SER A 15 -95.68 45.08 -66.72
N GLN A 16 -94.47 44.66 -67.11
CA GLN A 16 -93.90 43.39 -66.66
C GLN A 16 -93.63 43.48 -65.16
N LYS A 17 -94.48 42.83 -64.36
CA LYS A 17 -94.31 42.76 -62.91
C LYS A 17 -93.45 41.53 -62.59
N SER A 18 -92.13 41.65 -62.80
CA SER A 18 -91.19 40.64 -62.30
C SER A 18 -91.20 40.66 -60.77
N ALA A 19 -91.61 39.56 -60.15
CA ALA A 19 -91.47 39.36 -58.72
C ALA A 19 -90.09 38.74 -58.47
N THR A 20 -89.11 39.56 -58.13
CA THR A 20 -87.80 39.08 -57.66
C THR A 20 -87.98 38.64 -56.20
N THR A 21 -87.77 37.36 -55.92
CA THR A 21 -87.69 36.88 -54.54
C THR A 21 -86.38 37.34 -53.89
N ASP A 22 -86.40 37.51 -52.57
CA ASP A 22 -85.22 37.95 -51.82
C ASP A 22 -84.02 37.01 -52.09
N PRO A 23 -82.80 37.54 -52.33
CA PRO A 23 -81.63 36.74 -52.63
C PRO A 23 -81.33 35.74 -51.49
N VAL A 24 -81.17 34.47 -51.84
CA VAL A 24 -80.82 33.42 -50.88
C VAL A 24 -79.30 33.35 -50.77
N TYR A 25 -78.78 33.66 -49.58
CA TYR A 25 -77.36 33.56 -49.26
C TYR A 25 -77.07 32.19 -48.64
N SER A 26 -76.20 31.41 -49.28
CA SER A 26 -75.71 30.13 -48.77
C SER A 26 -74.19 30.15 -48.62
N CYS A 27 -73.68 29.30 -47.72
CA CYS A 27 -72.24 29.18 -47.49
C CYS A 27 -71.70 27.85 -48.03
N PRO A 28 -70.44 27.83 -48.51
CA PRO A 28 -69.75 26.58 -48.84
C PRO A 28 -69.71 25.62 -47.64
N ALA A 29 -69.54 24.32 -47.91
CA ALA A 29 -69.50 23.29 -46.88
C ALA A 29 -68.48 23.64 -45.77
N GLY A 30 -68.95 23.61 -44.52
CA GLY A 30 -68.14 23.91 -43.34
C GLY A 30 -68.04 25.40 -42.95
N PHE A 31 -68.70 26.30 -43.67
CA PHE A 31 -68.82 27.72 -43.29
C PHE A 31 -70.24 28.05 -42.82
N THR A 32 -70.36 28.99 -41.88
CA THR A 32 -71.64 29.46 -41.36
C THR A 32 -71.86 30.92 -41.77
N LEU A 33 -73.09 31.25 -42.19
CA LEU A 33 -73.44 32.61 -42.59
C LEU A 33 -73.47 33.52 -41.35
N ASN A 34 -72.64 34.56 -41.35
CA ASN A 34 -72.61 35.59 -40.32
C ASN A 34 -72.76 36.96 -40.99
N GLY A 35 -74.00 37.47 -41.01
CA GLY A 35 -74.35 38.67 -41.77
C GLY A 35 -74.27 38.45 -43.28
N LYS A 36 -73.36 39.17 -43.95
CA LYS A 36 -73.08 39.04 -45.41
C LYS A 36 -71.79 38.28 -45.72
N THR A 37 -71.23 37.58 -44.74
CA THR A 37 -69.94 36.88 -44.88
C THR A 37 -70.07 35.46 -44.34
N CYS A 38 -69.49 34.49 -45.03
CA CYS A 38 -69.41 33.12 -44.54
C CYS A 38 -68.16 32.98 -43.68
N ARG A 39 -68.30 32.56 -42.42
CA ARG A 39 -67.21 32.45 -41.45
C ARG A 39 -67.08 31.02 -40.94
N ARG A 40 -65.84 30.56 -40.78
CA ARG A 40 -65.50 29.27 -40.15
C ARG A 40 -64.49 29.49 -39.05
N GLN A 41 -64.69 28.84 -37.91
CA GLN A 41 -63.69 28.80 -36.84
C GLN A 41 -62.59 27.81 -37.22
N VAL A 42 -61.34 28.23 -37.09
CA VAL A 42 -60.17 27.38 -37.30
C VAL A 42 -59.35 27.34 -36.03
N SER A 43 -58.81 26.16 -35.72
CA SER A 43 -57.90 25.98 -34.60
C SER A 43 -56.63 25.26 -35.05
N SER A 44 -55.50 25.67 -34.50
CA SER A 44 -54.20 25.03 -34.74
C SER A 44 -53.39 25.03 -33.44
N PRO A 45 -52.44 24.09 -33.24
CA PRO A 45 -51.60 24.10 -32.04
C PRO A 45 -50.68 25.33 -32.03
N ALA A 46 -50.54 25.97 -30.86
CA ALA A 46 -49.63 27.09 -30.69
C ALA A 46 -48.17 26.62 -30.70
N SER A 47 -47.31 27.39 -31.36
CA SER A 47 -45.86 27.17 -31.29
C SER A 47 -45.32 27.66 -29.96
N LEU A 48 -44.44 26.88 -29.32
CA LEU A 48 -43.80 27.27 -28.07
C LEU A 48 -42.52 28.05 -28.37
N PHE A 49 -42.32 29.19 -27.70
CA PHE A 49 -41.09 29.98 -27.81
C PHE A 49 -40.66 30.52 -26.44
N CYS A 50 -39.36 30.82 -26.34
CA CYS A 50 -38.78 31.48 -25.17
C CYS A 50 -38.50 32.95 -25.52
N PRO A 51 -39.05 33.93 -24.78
CA PRO A 51 -38.72 35.34 -24.98
C PRO A 51 -37.24 35.64 -24.76
N VAL A 52 -36.63 34.91 -23.83
CA VAL A 52 -35.21 34.94 -23.51
C VAL A 52 -34.72 33.51 -23.38
N GLY A 53 -33.54 33.23 -23.94
CA GLY A 53 -32.93 31.90 -23.89
C GLY A 53 -33.42 30.96 -24.99
N VAL A 54 -33.21 29.67 -24.77
CA VAL A 54 -33.54 28.58 -25.69
C VAL A 54 -34.50 27.60 -25.04
N LEU A 55 -35.34 26.96 -25.85
CA LEU A 55 -36.27 25.94 -25.39
C LEU A 55 -35.57 24.58 -25.38
N GLU A 56 -35.32 24.04 -24.20
CA GLU A 56 -34.72 22.72 -24.01
C GLU A 56 -35.57 21.91 -23.02
N ASN A 57 -35.95 20.68 -23.40
CA ASN A 57 -36.76 19.78 -22.57
C ASN A 57 -38.06 20.41 -22.01
N GLY A 58 -38.69 21.30 -22.78
CA GLY A 58 -39.93 21.97 -22.36
C GLY A 58 -39.74 23.15 -21.41
N GLN A 59 -38.49 23.58 -21.18
CA GLN A 59 -38.14 24.67 -20.28
C GLN A 59 -37.29 25.71 -20.99
N CYS A 60 -37.50 26.99 -20.67
CA CYS A 60 -36.66 28.06 -21.19
C CYS A 60 -35.40 28.16 -20.33
N ILE A 61 -34.25 27.95 -20.97
CA ILE A 61 -32.95 28.03 -20.33
C ILE A 61 -32.07 29.10 -20.98
N ALA A 62 -31.18 29.71 -20.22
CA ALA A 62 -30.17 30.63 -20.72
C ALA A 62 -28.77 30.28 -20.19
N PRO A 63 -27.70 30.75 -20.84
CA PRO A 63 -26.34 30.58 -20.33
C PRO A 63 -26.22 31.22 -18.93
N GLY A 64 -25.85 30.41 -17.95
CA GLY A 64 -25.58 30.85 -16.58
C GLY A 64 -24.14 31.35 -16.43
N GLN A 65 -23.91 32.16 -15.40
CA GLN A 65 -22.56 32.64 -15.08
C GLN A 65 -21.79 31.59 -14.27
N LYS A 66 -20.51 31.43 -14.59
CA LYS A 66 -19.58 30.64 -13.77
C LYS A 66 -19.06 31.52 -12.65
N ASP A 67 -19.06 31.00 -11.44
CA ASP A 67 -18.43 31.59 -10.27
C ASP A 67 -17.18 30.78 -9.88
N SER A 68 -16.15 31.49 -9.43
CA SER A 68 -14.85 30.90 -9.07
C SER A 68 -14.48 31.27 -7.64
N HIS A 69 -15.07 30.54 -6.69
CA HIS A 69 -14.86 30.77 -5.28
C HIS A 69 -13.98 29.69 -4.66
N CYS A 70 -13.45 30.02 -3.49
CA CYS A 70 -12.75 29.08 -2.65
C CYS A 70 -13.74 28.34 -1.76
N PRO A 71 -13.63 27.00 -1.64
CA PRO A 71 -14.51 26.23 -0.78
C PRO A 71 -14.37 26.71 0.68
N VAL A 72 -15.44 26.52 1.45
CA VAL A 72 -15.51 26.90 2.87
C VAL A 72 -14.32 26.29 3.63
N GLY A 73 -13.66 27.09 4.44
CA GLY A 73 -12.47 26.68 5.20
C GLY A 73 -11.13 26.86 4.48
N THR A 74 -11.13 27.44 3.27
CA THR A 74 -9.90 27.79 2.54
C THR A 74 -9.76 29.30 2.34
N THR A 75 -8.53 29.77 2.14
CA THR A 75 -8.22 31.20 1.95
C THR A 75 -7.80 31.46 0.51
N PRO A 76 -8.29 32.53 -0.15
CA PRO A 76 -7.91 32.85 -1.51
C PRO A 76 -6.46 33.36 -1.55
N VAL A 77 -5.64 32.75 -2.40
CA VAL A 77 -4.24 33.15 -2.65
C VAL A 77 -3.97 33.30 -4.15
N ALA A 78 -2.81 33.84 -4.50
CA ALA A 78 -2.35 33.84 -5.89
C ALA A 78 -2.24 32.40 -6.41
N GLY A 79 -2.99 32.08 -7.47
CA GLY A 79 -3.00 30.75 -8.09
C GLY A 79 -4.06 29.76 -7.57
N GLY A 80 -4.84 30.09 -6.53
CA GLY A 80 -5.88 29.17 -6.08
C GLY A 80 -6.42 29.42 -4.67
N CYS A 81 -6.79 28.33 -4.02
CA CYS A 81 -7.33 28.29 -2.66
C CYS A 81 -6.36 27.54 -1.77
N GLN A 82 -5.90 28.21 -0.72
CA GLN A 82 -4.94 27.68 0.23
C GLN A 82 -5.64 27.06 1.42
N SER A 83 -5.28 25.83 1.75
CA SER A 83 -5.66 25.15 2.98
C SER A 83 -4.43 24.91 3.85
N ARG A 84 -4.66 24.82 5.17
CA ARG A 84 -3.63 24.58 6.18
C ARG A 84 -4.01 23.37 7.01
N SER A 85 -3.20 22.32 6.92
CA SER A 85 -3.29 21.15 7.80
C SER A 85 -2.26 21.29 8.92
N GLN A 86 -2.65 20.94 10.14
CA GLN A 86 -1.77 21.01 11.31
C GLN A 86 -1.84 19.71 12.11
N THR A 87 -0.67 19.23 12.56
CA THR A 87 -0.54 18.08 13.45
C THR A 87 0.58 18.36 14.46
N PRO A 88 0.53 17.85 15.69
CA PRO A 88 1.65 17.95 16.63
C PRO A 88 2.93 17.38 16.04
N ALA A 89 4.07 18.00 16.35
CA ALA A 89 5.37 17.45 15.99
C ALA A 89 5.72 16.24 16.84
N GLU A 90 6.37 15.25 16.23
CA GLU A 90 6.83 14.07 16.94
C GLU A 90 8.13 14.39 17.67
N ARG A 91 8.17 14.11 18.99
CA ARG A 91 9.41 14.18 19.75
C ARG A 91 10.26 12.95 19.44
N VAL A 92 11.47 13.20 18.94
CA VAL A 92 12.43 12.15 18.60
C VAL A 92 13.66 12.32 19.47
N CYS A 93 13.98 11.24 20.19
CA CYS A 93 15.17 11.16 21.02
C CYS A 93 16.43 10.93 20.17
N PRO A 94 17.56 11.58 20.51
CA PRO A 94 18.82 11.35 19.82
C PRO A 94 19.28 9.89 19.95
N PRO A 95 20.19 9.44 19.06
CA PRO A 95 20.74 8.09 19.14
C PRO A 95 21.30 7.77 20.53
N ASN A 96 21.10 6.53 21.00
CA ASN A 96 21.50 6.03 22.33
C ASN A 96 20.73 6.63 23.52
N THR A 97 19.58 7.26 23.28
CA THR A 97 18.68 7.76 24.33
C THR A 97 17.26 7.24 24.13
N HIS A 98 16.49 7.18 25.21
CA HIS A 98 15.14 6.63 25.23
C HIS A 98 14.17 7.64 25.88
N ASP A 99 12.93 7.65 25.41
CA ASP A 99 11.86 8.46 26.02
C ASP A 99 11.41 7.78 27.32
N ILE A 100 11.71 8.42 28.45
CA ILE A 100 11.34 7.98 29.79
C ILE A 100 10.52 9.10 30.42
N GLY A 101 9.20 8.92 30.51
CA GLY A 101 8.33 9.91 31.14
C GLY A 101 8.23 11.26 30.40
N GLY A 102 8.52 11.30 29.09
CA GLY A 102 8.46 12.53 28.28
C GLY A 102 9.78 13.28 28.17
N GLU A 103 10.86 12.73 28.72
CA GLU A 103 12.22 13.23 28.60
C GLU A 103 13.12 12.17 27.95
N CYS A 104 13.97 12.60 27.02
CA CYS A 104 14.98 11.73 26.45
C CYS A 104 16.10 11.54 27.48
N GLN A 105 16.39 10.30 27.84
CA GLN A 105 17.37 9.98 28.87
C GLN A 105 18.28 8.84 28.40
N THR A 106 19.53 8.85 28.88
CA THR A 106 20.44 7.69 28.76
C THR A 106 20.23 6.74 29.93
N TYR A 107 20.41 5.44 29.70
CA TYR A 107 20.57 4.49 30.81
C TYR A 107 21.99 4.57 31.37
N GLY A 108 22.13 4.61 32.69
CA GLY A 108 23.36 4.32 33.42
C GLY A 108 23.21 3.02 34.20
N VAL A 109 24.32 2.49 34.70
CA VAL A 109 24.34 1.23 35.46
C VAL A 109 24.63 1.47 36.95
N THR A 110 23.81 0.92 37.85
CA THR A 110 24.14 0.83 39.28
C THR A 110 25.02 -0.40 39.51
N GLY A 111 26.31 -0.28 39.17
CA GLY A 111 27.29 -1.37 39.28
C GLY A 111 27.85 -1.83 37.93
N ILE A 112 28.97 -2.55 37.97
CA ILE A 112 29.63 -3.07 36.77
C ILE A 112 28.96 -4.40 36.43
N VAL A 113 28.24 -4.45 35.30
CA VAL A 113 27.81 -5.71 34.69
C VAL A 113 28.73 -5.95 33.51
N GLU A 114 29.67 -6.86 33.68
CA GLU A 114 30.55 -7.30 32.59
C GLU A 114 29.75 -8.24 31.71
N VAL A 115 29.41 -7.80 30.49
CA VAL A 115 28.66 -8.61 29.53
C VAL A 115 29.46 -8.74 28.24
N CYS A 116 29.47 -9.94 27.68
CA CYS A 116 30.05 -10.21 26.37
C CYS A 116 28.96 -10.16 25.30
N GLN A 117 29.14 -9.31 24.28
CA GLN A 117 28.26 -9.31 23.10
C GLN A 117 28.39 -10.63 22.32
N THR A 118 29.60 -11.20 22.32
CA THR A 118 29.95 -12.50 21.76
C THR A 118 31.00 -13.19 22.65
N GLY A 119 30.93 -14.51 22.79
CA GLY A 119 31.89 -15.28 23.59
C GLY A 119 31.51 -15.50 25.05
N GLU A 120 32.42 -16.15 25.78
CA GLU A 120 32.28 -16.47 27.19
C GLU A 120 33.07 -15.48 28.05
N LEU A 121 32.46 -15.02 29.14
CA LEU A 121 33.13 -14.15 30.12
C LEU A 121 34.03 -14.98 31.02
N ILE A 122 35.35 -14.80 30.89
CA ILE A 122 36.36 -15.50 31.70
C ILE A 122 37.27 -14.44 32.33
N ASN A 123 37.24 -14.31 33.66
CA ASN A 123 38.06 -13.37 34.43
C ASN A 123 37.99 -11.91 33.94
N GLY A 124 36.81 -11.44 33.53
CA GLY A 124 36.58 -10.06 33.06
C GLY A 124 36.92 -9.81 31.59
N GLU A 125 37.36 -10.85 30.86
CA GLU A 125 37.62 -10.79 29.43
C GLU A 125 36.60 -11.63 28.67
N CYS A 126 36.17 -11.14 27.51
CA CYS A 126 35.32 -11.87 26.59
C CYS A 126 36.19 -12.73 25.68
N VAL A 127 36.03 -14.05 25.80
CA VAL A 127 36.84 -15.02 25.10
C VAL A 127 36.00 -15.76 24.07
N THR A 128 36.45 -15.76 22.81
CA THR A 128 35.91 -16.61 21.74
C THR A 128 37.00 -17.53 21.19
N TYR A 129 36.57 -18.70 20.70
CA TYR A 129 37.45 -19.69 20.09
C TYR A 129 37.02 -19.95 18.65
N GLU A 130 37.86 -19.56 17.69
CA GLU A 130 37.61 -19.80 16.28
C GLU A 130 38.34 -21.06 15.80
N PRO A 131 37.63 -22.07 15.26
CA PRO A 131 38.25 -23.32 14.82
C PRO A 131 39.11 -23.09 13.58
N VAL A 132 40.35 -23.61 13.57
CA VAL A 132 41.22 -23.55 12.40
C VAL A 132 40.91 -24.72 11.46
N ALA A 133 40.45 -24.42 10.25
CA ALA A 133 39.89 -25.39 9.28
C ALA A 133 40.84 -26.51 8.81
N GLN A 134 42.10 -26.51 9.23
CA GLN A 134 43.17 -27.34 8.66
C GLN A 134 43.69 -28.46 9.58
N LEU A 135 43.18 -28.62 10.81
CA LEU A 135 43.72 -29.64 11.74
C LEU A 135 42.64 -30.49 12.40
N LYS A 136 42.04 -31.39 11.61
CA LYS A 136 41.55 -32.69 12.12
C LYS A 136 42.72 -33.70 12.18
N GLY A 137 43.87 -33.27 12.69
CA GLY A 137 45.12 -34.04 12.66
C GLY A 137 45.44 -34.67 14.01
N LYS A 138 44.96 -35.89 14.25
CA LYS A 138 45.46 -36.74 15.35
C LYS A 138 46.92 -37.10 15.06
N ARG A 139 47.89 -36.38 15.61
CA ARG A 139 49.31 -36.65 15.37
C ARG A 139 49.92 -37.37 16.56
N CYS A 140 50.67 -38.44 16.29
CA CYS A 140 51.35 -39.22 17.31
C CYS A 140 52.49 -38.43 17.98
N PRO A 141 52.78 -38.69 19.28
CA PRO A 141 53.91 -38.11 19.98
C PRO A 141 55.24 -38.37 19.25
N ALA A 142 56.24 -37.51 19.47
CA ALA A 142 57.54 -37.64 18.82
C ALA A 142 58.18 -39.03 19.07
N GLY A 143 58.47 -39.75 17.98
CA GLY A 143 59.07 -41.10 18.02
C GLY A 143 58.08 -42.27 18.03
N TYR A 144 56.79 -42.02 17.86
CA TYR A 144 55.74 -43.04 17.65
C TYR A 144 55.17 -42.92 16.23
N THR A 145 54.86 -44.06 15.60
CA THR A 145 54.26 -44.13 14.26
C THR A 145 52.78 -44.49 14.35
N GLU A 146 51.96 -43.88 13.49
CA GLU A 146 50.52 -44.17 13.44
C GLU A 146 50.27 -45.49 12.71
N GLN A 147 49.52 -46.39 13.35
CA GLN A 147 48.94 -47.54 12.67
C GLN A 147 47.46 -47.64 13.07
N LYS A 148 46.56 -47.49 12.08
CA LYS A 148 45.10 -47.62 12.24
C LYS A 148 44.50 -46.75 13.37
N GLY A 149 44.95 -45.50 13.51
CA GLY A 149 44.39 -44.53 14.47
C GLY A 149 44.92 -44.61 15.90
N SER A 150 45.87 -45.52 16.17
CA SER A 150 46.61 -45.63 17.44
C SER A 150 48.12 -45.45 17.21
N CYS A 151 48.82 -44.93 18.21
CA CYS A 151 50.24 -44.60 18.11
C CYS A 151 51.12 -45.70 18.70
N TYR A 152 52.07 -46.21 17.93
CA TYR A 152 52.92 -47.33 18.31
C TYR A 152 54.41 -47.02 18.20
N LYS A 153 55.23 -47.65 19.05
CA LYS A 153 56.68 -47.66 18.90
C LYS A 153 57.22 -49.05 19.14
N THR A 154 58.03 -49.56 18.22
CA THR A 154 58.75 -50.82 18.42
C THR A 154 60.00 -50.55 19.25
N ALA A 155 60.17 -51.30 20.33
CA ALA A 155 61.38 -51.27 21.13
C ALA A 155 61.93 -52.69 21.26
N GLN A 156 63.25 -52.83 21.11
CA GLN A 156 63.93 -54.10 21.37
C GLN A 156 64.29 -54.17 22.85
N MET A 157 63.93 -55.28 23.50
CA MET A 157 64.30 -55.54 24.88
C MET A 157 64.89 -56.95 25.04
N ASP A 158 65.79 -57.09 26.00
CA ASP A 158 66.39 -58.38 26.33
C ASP A 158 65.41 -59.18 27.19
N CYS A 159 64.86 -60.24 26.62
CA CYS A 159 63.88 -61.12 27.27
C CYS A 159 64.51 -62.43 27.74
N THR A 160 65.84 -62.49 27.87
CA THR A 160 66.52 -63.69 28.36
C THR A 160 65.90 -64.06 29.71
N PRO A 161 65.28 -65.25 29.85
CA PRO A 161 64.59 -65.63 31.08
C PRO A 161 65.58 -65.56 32.25
N PRO A 162 65.27 -64.86 33.35
CA PRO A 162 66.21 -64.75 34.45
C PRO A 162 66.38 -66.11 35.12
N HIS A 163 67.60 -66.64 35.13
CA HIS A 163 67.97 -67.63 36.15
C HIS A 163 67.91 -66.91 37.50
N GLN A 164 66.87 -67.27 38.26
CA GLN A 164 66.56 -66.90 39.64
C GLN A 164 67.59 -66.00 40.36
N GLY A 165 67.27 -64.73 40.49
CA GLY A 165 68.08 -63.78 41.25
C GLY A 165 67.46 -62.39 41.30
N LYS A 166 66.65 -62.15 42.33
CA LYS A 166 65.97 -60.90 42.71
C LYS A 166 66.68 -59.60 42.27
N ARG A 167 66.02 -58.80 41.42
CA ARG A 167 66.12 -57.33 41.45
C ARG A 167 64.89 -56.69 40.80
N LEU A 168 64.21 -55.83 41.54
CA LEU A 168 63.18 -54.93 41.04
C LEU A 168 63.78 -54.06 39.93
N LEU A 169 63.33 -54.24 38.68
CA LEU A 169 63.60 -53.31 37.60
C LEU A 169 62.64 -52.12 37.76
N GLN A 170 63.11 -51.09 38.46
CA GLN A 170 62.54 -49.76 38.41
C GLN A 170 62.66 -49.25 36.96
N ALA A 171 61.53 -48.90 36.36
CA ALA A 171 61.48 -48.22 35.08
C ALA A 171 62.18 -46.85 35.21
N LYS A 172 63.34 -46.70 34.58
CA LYS A 172 63.91 -45.38 34.30
C LYS A 172 63.20 -44.83 33.06
N GLY A 173 62.19 -43.99 33.31
CA GLY A 173 61.55 -43.15 32.32
C GLY A 173 60.94 -41.95 33.04
N ALA A 174 61.67 -40.83 33.00
CA ALA A 174 61.29 -39.59 33.68
C ALA A 174 60.05 -38.95 33.06
N MET A 175 59.08 -38.57 33.90
CA MET A 175 58.06 -37.55 33.60
C MET A 175 58.55 -36.21 34.17
N PRO A 176 58.43 -35.08 33.45
CA PRO A 176 58.53 -33.76 34.06
C PRO A 176 57.23 -33.45 34.81
N THR A 177 57.40 -32.98 36.04
CA THR A 177 56.34 -32.56 36.98
C THR A 177 55.91 -31.12 36.74
N HIS A 178 54.60 -30.83 36.72
CA HIS A 178 53.91 -29.61 37.21
C HIS A 178 52.40 -29.84 36.94
N GLY A 179 51.42 -29.68 37.82
CA GLY A 179 51.31 -29.27 39.21
C GLY A 179 49.83 -29.39 39.63
N LYS A 180 49.63 -29.81 40.89
CA LYS A 180 48.47 -29.65 41.81
C LYS A 180 47.09 -29.24 41.27
N GLY A 181 46.09 -30.10 41.51
CA GLY A 181 44.65 -29.76 41.58
C GLY A 181 43.77 -31.00 41.79
N THR A 182 43.14 -31.11 42.96
CA THR A 182 42.20 -32.16 43.43
C THR A 182 40.79 -31.99 42.82
N VAL A 183 39.80 -32.90 42.76
CA VAL A 183 39.43 -34.15 43.45
C VAL A 183 38.42 -34.96 42.57
N ASN A 184 38.32 -36.26 42.87
CA ASN A 184 37.11 -37.14 42.87
C ASN A 184 36.62 -37.91 41.62
N LEU A 185 36.94 -39.21 41.70
CA LEU A 185 36.03 -40.38 41.66
C LEU A 185 35.06 -40.56 40.48
N ALA A 186 35.41 -41.49 39.59
CA ALA A 186 34.57 -42.66 39.27
C ALA A 186 35.41 -43.76 38.59
N ALA A 187 35.40 -44.95 39.19
CA ALA A 187 35.81 -46.23 38.59
C ALA A 187 34.80 -46.65 37.48
N PRO A 188 34.92 -47.78 36.71
CA PRO A 188 35.21 -49.14 37.23
C PRO A 188 36.07 -50.11 36.35
N TYR A 189 36.63 -51.13 37.03
CA TYR A 189 36.77 -52.57 36.67
C TYR A 189 37.39 -53.03 35.31
N LEU A 190 38.05 -54.18 35.09
CA LEU A 190 38.29 -55.50 35.76
C LEU A 190 39.59 -56.07 35.11
N ALA A 191 40.59 -56.52 35.86
CA ALA A 191 40.85 -57.90 36.33
C ALA A 191 41.35 -58.92 35.28
N ALA A 192 42.49 -59.55 35.59
CA ALA A 192 42.73 -60.97 35.30
C ALA A 192 43.73 -61.56 36.32
N HIS A 193 43.34 -62.71 36.85
CA HIS A 193 43.91 -63.51 37.94
C HIS A 193 45.22 -64.22 37.59
N LEU A 194 46.06 -64.49 38.61
CA LEU A 194 47.06 -65.57 38.60
C LEU A 194 47.13 -66.22 39.99
N GLU A 195 46.82 -67.52 40.06
CA GLU A 195 47.02 -68.42 41.22
C GLU A 195 48.42 -69.09 41.19
N PRO A 196 48.93 -69.61 42.33
CA PRO A 196 50.35 -69.90 42.53
C PRO A 196 50.69 -71.40 42.39
N ALA A 197 51.89 -71.70 41.90
CA ALA A 197 52.45 -73.06 41.93
C ALA A 197 53.79 -73.11 42.70
N THR A 198 53.83 -74.06 43.62
CA THR A 198 54.87 -74.44 44.58
C THR A 198 56.18 -74.92 43.94
N ALA A 199 57.30 -74.62 44.61
CA ALA A 199 58.65 -75.08 44.26
C ALA A 199 58.96 -76.52 44.72
N PRO A 200 59.90 -77.23 44.06
CA PRO A 200 60.74 -78.20 44.74
C PRO A 200 62.25 -77.86 44.66
N LYS A 201 62.98 -78.44 45.62
CA LYS A 201 64.37 -78.18 46.00
C LYS A 201 65.40 -78.95 45.15
N TYR A 202 66.63 -78.44 45.20
CA TYR A 202 67.93 -79.15 45.16
C TYR A 202 68.78 -79.03 43.88
N VAL A 203 70.07 -78.81 44.11
CA VAL A 203 71.23 -78.57 43.21
C VAL A 203 72.17 -79.76 43.42
N PRO A 204 72.77 -80.40 42.39
CA PRO A 204 74.02 -79.87 41.84
C PRO A 204 74.23 -80.01 40.32
N THR A 205 74.94 -79.02 39.79
CA THR A 205 75.63 -78.97 38.49
C THR A 205 76.83 -79.94 38.44
N PRO A 206 77.54 -80.13 37.29
CA PRO A 206 77.46 -79.45 35.98
C PRO A 206 77.33 -80.48 34.82
N ALA A 207 77.22 -80.20 33.51
CA ALA A 207 77.39 -79.07 32.62
C ALA A 207 76.69 -79.40 31.27
N LYS A 208 76.15 -78.40 30.56
CA LYS A 208 76.44 -78.06 29.13
C LYS A 208 75.24 -77.45 28.37
N LEU A 209 75.58 -76.31 27.72
CA LEU A 209 74.87 -75.46 26.75
C LEU A 209 73.70 -74.59 27.27
N ALA A 210 74.00 -73.31 27.53
CA ALA A 210 73.02 -72.23 27.74
C ALA A 210 73.00 -71.30 26.51
N VAL A 211 71.80 -71.05 25.97
CA VAL A 211 71.53 -70.04 24.93
C VAL A 211 71.77 -68.66 25.56
N THR A 212 72.69 -67.87 25.02
CA THR A 212 73.28 -66.76 25.78
C THR A 212 72.52 -65.42 25.69
N GLN A 213 71.71 -65.13 24.67
CA GLN A 213 70.85 -63.92 24.63
C GLN A 213 69.62 -64.11 23.72
N LYS A 214 68.43 -63.66 24.15
CA LYS A 214 67.22 -63.53 23.31
C LYS A 214 66.72 -62.08 23.32
N GLN A 215 66.80 -61.41 22.18
CA GLN A 215 66.17 -60.10 21.97
C GLN A 215 64.72 -60.31 21.50
N CYS A 216 63.76 -59.62 22.11
CA CYS A 216 62.39 -59.52 21.59
C CYS A 216 62.09 -58.10 21.14
N GLU A 217 61.22 -58.00 20.15
CA GLU A 217 60.53 -56.76 19.80
C GLU A 217 59.20 -56.69 20.54
N VAL A 218 59.01 -55.61 21.30
CA VAL A 218 57.75 -55.34 21.99
C VAL A 218 57.16 -54.06 21.41
N LYS A 219 55.86 -54.13 21.11
CA LYS A 219 55.11 -53.01 20.53
C LYS A 219 54.43 -52.25 21.66
N LEU A 220 54.87 -51.01 21.90
CA LEU A 220 54.32 -50.15 22.95
C LEU A 220 53.21 -49.27 22.36
N GLU A 221 52.01 -49.30 22.95
CA GLU A 221 50.87 -48.44 22.60
C GLU A 221 50.88 -47.14 23.41
N ALA A 222 50.59 -46.01 22.77
CA ALA A 222 50.42 -44.71 23.42
C ALA A 222 49.08 -44.06 23.02
N ALA A 223 48.47 -43.35 23.98
CA ALA A 223 47.27 -42.56 23.74
C ALA A 223 47.58 -41.37 22.81
N VAL A 224 46.64 -41.07 21.89
CA VAL A 224 46.71 -39.88 21.03
C VAL A 224 46.64 -38.64 21.93
N ASN A 225 47.67 -37.79 21.90
CA ASN A 225 47.73 -36.58 22.71
C ASN A 225 47.07 -35.43 21.95
N ASN A 226 45.91 -34.96 22.43
CA ASN A 226 45.24 -33.78 21.86
C ASN A 226 45.87 -32.45 22.33
N GLU A 227 46.76 -32.48 23.33
CA GLU A 227 47.38 -31.29 23.93
C GLU A 227 48.76 -30.92 23.36
N ALA A 228 49.26 -31.56 22.31
CA ALA A 228 50.60 -31.26 21.82
C ALA A 228 50.69 -31.25 20.28
N ASN A 229 50.39 -30.09 19.70
CA ASN A 229 51.06 -29.42 18.56
C ASN A 229 50.05 -28.58 17.77
N CYS A 230 49.44 -27.61 18.43
CA CYS A 230 48.75 -26.54 17.70
C CYS A 230 49.79 -25.59 17.08
N PRO A 231 49.62 -25.16 15.81
CA PRO A 231 50.56 -24.25 15.16
C PRO A 231 50.69 -22.94 15.93
N ALA A 232 51.82 -22.27 15.76
CA ALA A 232 52.11 -21.01 16.46
C ALA A 232 50.95 -20.01 16.28
N GLY A 233 50.41 -19.51 17.41
CA GLY A 233 49.26 -18.59 17.44
C GLY A 233 47.91 -19.25 17.73
N THR A 234 47.85 -20.57 17.95
CA THR A 234 46.59 -21.30 18.26
C THR A 234 46.71 -22.09 19.55
N VAL A 235 45.58 -22.31 20.23
CA VAL A 235 45.48 -23.03 21.51
C VAL A 235 44.61 -24.27 21.38
N ALA A 236 44.85 -25.27 22.22
CA ALA A 236 43.98 -26.43 22.31
C ALA A 236 42.67 -26.05 23.03
N HIS A 237 41.54 -26.39 22.42
CA HIS A 237 40.20 -26.19 22.93
C HIS A 237 39.42 -27.52 22.88
N HIS A 238 38.79 -27.89 24.00
CA HIS A 238 38.21 -29.22 24.20
C HIS A 238 37.14 -29.59 23.14
N ALA A 239 36.38 -28.62 22.62
CA ALA A 239 35.34 -28.87 21.63
C ALA A 239 35.81 -28.77 20.17
N THR A 240 36.84 -27.97 19.88
CA THR A 240 37.21 -27.59 18.51
C THR A 240 38.61 -28.03 18.09
N GLY A 241 39.38 -28.68 18.97
CA GLY A 241 40.76 -29.06 18.68
C GLY A 241 41.67 -27.83 18.77
N CYS A 242 42.40 -27.49 17.70
CA CYS A 242 43.19 -26.24 17.68
C CYS A 242 42.32 -25.06 17.23
N ALA A 243 42.24 -24.03 18.06
CA ALA A 243 41.47 -22.82 17.81
C ALA A 243 42.30 -21.56 18.08
N THR A 244 41.98 -20.48 17.37
CA THR A 244 42.51 -19.16 17.71
C THR A 244 41.70 -18.60 18.88
N LYS A 245 42.39 -18.20 19.96
CA LYS A 245 41.76 -17.53 21.09
C LYS A 245 41.72 -16.03 20.80
N HIS A 246 40.53 -15.48 20.67
CA HIS A 246 40.33 -14.03 20.63
C HIS A 246 39.90 -13.54 22.02
N VAL A 247 40.48 -12.43 22.45
CA VAL A 247 40.25 -11.83 23.76
C VAL A 247 39.89 -10.38 23.53
N GLU A 248 38.70 -9.99 23.96
CA GLU A 248 38.23 -8.61 23.93
C GLU A 248 37.84 -8.16 25.34
N PRO A 249 38.01 -6.86 25.66
CA PRO A 249 37.57 -6.34 26.95
C PRO A 249 36.05 -6.47 27.09
N SER A 250 35.58 -6.83 28.27
CA SER A 250 34.15 -6.87 28.56
C SER A 250 33.54 -5.47 28.46
N ALA A 251 32.34 -5.39 27.86
CA ALA A 251 31.64 -4.13 27.67
C ALA A 251 30.57 -3.96 28.75
N VAL A 252 30.35 -2.70 29.15
CA VAL A 252 29.21 -2.32 29.98
C VAL A 252 28.07 -1.93 29.04
N ALA A 253 26.98 -2.71 29.02
CA ALA A 253 25.84 -2.44 28.17
C ALA A 253 24.51 -2.65 28.89
N CYS A 254 23.70 -1.59 28.96
CA CYS A 254 22.25 -1.70 29.20
C CYS A 254 21.57 -1.83 27.84
N SER A 255 21.23 -3.05 27.42
CA SER A 255 20.28 -3.27 26.33
C SER A 255 18.87 -3.32 26.90
N LEU A 256 17.93 -2.68 26.21
CA LEU A 256 16.49 -2.62 26.54
C LEU A 256 15.96 -4.00 26.97
N GLY A 257 15.85 -4.21 28.27
CA GLY A 257 15.43 -5.45 28.89
C GLY A 257 15.61 -5.33 30.39
N GLU A 258 14.54 -5.58 31.14
CA GLU A 258 14.42 -5.38 32.58
C GLU A 258 15.56 -6.07 33.35
N SER A 259 16.62 -5.32 33.62
CA SER A 259 17.59 -5.63 34.65
C SER A 259 17.50 -4.51 35.66
N TYR A 260 17.38 -4.87 36.94
CA TYR A 260 17.34 -3.96 38.10
C TYR A 260 18.62 -3.12 38.28
N LEU A 261 19.54 -3.20 37.32
CA LEU A 261 20.87 -2.60 37.31
C LEU A 261 20.94 -1.36 36.42
N CYS A 262 19.91 -1.04 35.64
CA CYS A 262 19.88 0.14 34.76
C CYS A 262 18.98 1.24 35.35
N PHE A 263 19.52 2.45 35.52
CA PHE A 263 18.78 3.62 36.00
C PHE A 263 18.88 4.77 35.00
N PRO A 264 17.89 5.68 34.93
CA PRO A 264 18.00 6.89 34.11
C PRO A 264 19.12 7.79 34.65
N ALA A 265 20.16 8.02 33.85
CA ALA A 265 21.39 8.68 34.31
C ALA A 265 21.47 10.16 33.96
N SER A 266 21.08 10.56 32.74
CA SER A 266 21.25 11.93 32.26
C SER A 266 20.15 12.35 31.27
N PRO A 267 19.57 13.56 31.42
CA PRO A 267 18.65 14.11 30.44
C PRO A 267 19.41 14.53 29.17
N ALA A 268 18.78 14.31 28.03
CA ALA A 268 19.26 14.64 26.70
C ALA A 268 18.24 15.52 25.97
N PRO A 269 18.70 16.44 25.09
CA PRO A 269 17.79 17.27 24.31
C PRO A 269 16.99 16.43 23.32
N SER A 270 15.67 16.60 23.30
CA SER A 270 14.80 16.04 22.28
C SER A 270 14.75 16.95 21.05
N THR A 271 14.51 16.36 19.89
CA THR A 271 14.26 17.12 18.66
C THR A 271 12.82 16.94 18.21
N LEU A 272 12.25 17.96 17.57
CA LEU A 272 10.93 17.87 16.98
C LEU A 272 11.06 17.53 15.51
N ARG A 273 10.35 16.48 15.08
CA ARG A 273 10.34 16.05 13.69
C ARG A 273 8.93 16.07 13.13
N CYS A 274 8.82 16.53 11.89
CA CYS A 274 7.57 16.51 11.15
C CYS A 274 7.50 15.34 10.17
N PRO A 275 6.29 14.82 9.91
CA PRO A 275 6.05 13.90 8.80
C PRO A 275 6.46 14.52 7.46
N GLN A 276 6.67 13.68 6.45
CA GLN A 276 7.09 14.15 5.13
C GLN A 276 6.10 15.17 4.53
N GLY A 277 6.65 16.28 4.03
CA GLY A 277 5.87 17.36 3.42
C GLY A 277 5.19 18.31 4.41
N TYR A 278 5.45 18.20 5.71
CA TYR A 278 5.09 19.20 6.72
C TYR A 278 6.32 20.00 7.12
N ASN A 279 6.12 21.28 7.44
CA ASN A 279 7.15 22.17 7.99
C ASN A 279 6.92 22.38 9.47
N LEU A 280 8.00 22.42 10.26
CA LEU A 280 7.94 22.69 11.69
C LEU A 280 7.68 24.19 11.93
N LEU A 281 6.65 24.50 12.71
CA LEU A 281 6.28 25.85 13.12
C LEU A 281 5.93 25.83 14.61
N GLY A 282 6.93 26.10 15.45
CA GLY A 282 6.85 25.85 16.90
C GLY A 282 6.79 24.35 17.18
N ASP A 283 5.84 23.93 18.02
CA ASP A 283 5.61 22.51 18.35
C ASP A 283 4.64 21.80 17.39
N MET A 284 4.21 22.50 16.33
CA MET A 284 3.24 22.02 15.36
C MET A 284 3.88 21.86 13.99
N CYS A 285 3.51 20.78 13.32
CA CYS A 285 3.82 20.52 11.93
C CYS A 285 2.70 21.06 11.05
N VAL A 286 3.05 21.95 10.12
CA VAL A 286 2.11 22.64 9.24
C VAL A 286 2.38 22.25 7.80
N LYS A 287 1.33 21.81 7.09
CA LYS A 287 1.35 21.61 5.64
C LYS A 287 0.37 22.55 4.98
N THR A 288 0.86 23.25 3.97
CA THR A 288 0.09 24.19 3.17
C THR A 288 -0.09 23.61 1.78
N THR A 289 -1.34 23.52 1.34
CA THR A 289 -1.69 23.00 0.02
C THR A 289 -2.48 24.07 -0.74
N VAL A 290 -2.16 24.28 -2.01
CA VAL A 290 -2.92 25.17 -2.90
C VAL A 290 -3.69 24.31 -3.88
N SER A 291 -5.02 24.38 -3.84
CA SER A 291 -5.91 23.76 -4.81
C SER A 291 -6.40 24.80 -5.82
N PRO A 292 -6.79 24.39 -7.04
CA PRO A 292 -7.50 25.29 -7.95
C PRO A 292 -8.81 25.79 -7.32
N ARG A 293 -9.30 26.92 -7.81
CA ARG A 293 -10.62 27.44 -7.42
C ARG A 293 -11.70 26.47 -7.88
N ALA A 294 -12.70 26.25 -7.03
CA ALA A 294 -13.85 25.46 -7.42
C ALA A 294 -14.65 26.27 -8.45
N VAL A 295 -14.99 25.62 -9.58
CA VAL A 295 -15.93 26.21 -10.54
C VAL A 295 -17.32 25.81 -10.09
N ALA A 296 -18.07 26.80 -9.62
CA ALA A 296 -19.48 26.66 -9.31
C ALA A 296 -20.30 27.53 -10.25
N CYS A 297 -21.61 27.37 -10.23
CA CYS A 297 -22.50 28.30 -10.91
C CYS A 297 -22.86 29.43 -9.95
N ALA A 298 -22.92 30.66 -10.47
CA ALA A 298 -23.36 31.82 -9.70
C ALA A 298 -24.79 31.62 -9.16
N GLU A 299 -25.18 32.40 -8.15
CA GLU A 299 -26.52 32.32 -7.58
C GLU A 299 -27.61 32.37 -8.67
N GLY A 300 -28.56 31.43 -8.59
CA GLY A 300 -29.64 31.30 -9.57
C GLY A 300 -29.31 30.45 -10.81
N SER A 301 -28.06 30.01 -10.99
CA SER A 301 -27.65 29.09 -12.06
C SER A 301 -27.39 27.68 -11.52
N ILE A 302 -27.65 26.66 -12.34
CA ILE A 302 -27.40 25.24 -12.02
C ILE A 302 -26.37 24.65 -12.97
N LEU A 303 -25.58 23.68 -12.50
CA LEU A 303 -24.60 22.98 -13.32
C LEU A 303 -25.30 21.87 -14.11
N ALA A 304 -25.37 22.04 -15.43
CA ALA A 304 -25.88 21.02 -16.33
C ALA A 304 -24.92 19.81 -16.41
N PRO A 305 -25.40 18.60 -16.77
CA PRO A 305 -24.57 17.39 -16.85
C PRO A 305 -23.37 17.51 -17.78
N ASN A 306 -23.43 18.39 -18.77
CA ASN A 306 -22.35 18.69 -19.70
C ASN A 306 -21.28 19.65 -19.12
N GLY A 307 -21.38 20.04 -17.84
CA GLY A 307 -20.44 20.94 -17.16
C GLY A 307 -20.65 22.44 -17.45
N GLN A 308 -21.76 22.82 -18.08
CA GLN A 308 -22.12 24.23 -18.31
C GLN A 308 -23.08 24.74 -17.24
N CYS A 309 -22.95 26.01 -16.86
CA CYS A 309 -23.93 26.66 -16.01
C CYS A 309 -25.12 27.10 -16.86
N ILE A 310 -26.33 26.77 -16.43
CA ILE A 310 -27.58 27.18 -17.06
C ILE A 310 -28.48 27.86 -16.05
N GLN A 311 -29.28 28.81 -16.51
CA GLN A 311 -30.29 29.48 -15.70
C GLN A 311 -31.68 29.09 -16.22
N ILE A 312 -32.55 28.64 -15.31
CA ILE A 312 -33.94 28.32 -15.63
C ILE A 312 -34.77 29.60 -15.61
N LEU A 313 -35.35 29.98 -16.75
CA LEU A 313 -36.15 31.19 -16.91
C LEU A 313 -37.67 30.93 -16.77
N GLY A 314 -38.08 29.67 -16.69
CA GLY A 314 -39.48 29.25 -16.56
C GLY A 314 -40.00 28.48 -17.77
N GLY A 315 -41.32 28.44 -17.93
CA GLY A 315 -41.99 27.75 -19.03
C GLY A 315 -42.04 28.57 -20.33
N PRO A 316 -42.11 27.91 -21.49
CA PRO A 316 -42.27 28.59 -22.78
C PRO A 316 -43.63 29.27 -22.92
N GLN A 317 -43.67 30.29 -23.77
CA GLN A 317 -44.90 31.00 -24.10
C GLN A 317 -45.49 30.48 -25.42
N PRO A 318 -46.83 30.36 -25.52
CA PRO A 318 -47.49 30.04 -26.78
C PRO A 318 -47.49 31.25 -27.74
N ARG A 319 -47.16 30.99 -29.00
CA ARG A 319 -47.21 31.96 -30.11
C ARG A 319 -48.02 31.42 -31.26
N CYS A 320 -48.92 32.28 -31.75
CA CYS A 320 -49.77 32.00 -32.90
C CYS A 320 -49.29 32.76 -34.15
N PRO A 321 -49.62 32.24 -35.35
CA PRO A 321 -49.49 32.98 -36.60
C PRO A 321 -50.26 34.32 -36.57
N PRO A 322 -49.89 35.28 -37.44
CA PRO A 322 -50.62 36.55 -37.55
C PRO A 322 -52.11 36.34 -37.80
N GLY A 323 -52.97 37.06 -37.08
CA GLY A 323 -54.43 37.00 -37.23
C GLY A 323 -55.14 35.92 -36.40
N GLN A 324 -54.42 35.16 -35.57
CA GLN A 324 -54.98 34.19 -34.62
C GLN A 324 -54.72 34.62 -33.17
N GLN A 325 -55.63 34.26 -32.26
CA GLN A 325 -55.51 34.51 -30.82
C GLN A 325 -55.18 33.23 -30.06
N VAL A 326 -54.33 33.36 -29.04
CA VAL A 326 -53.99 32.24 -28.14
C VAL A 326 -55.17 31.94 -27.22
N SER A 327 -55.54 30.66 -27.14
CA SER A 327 -56.48 30.11 -26.18
C SER A 327 -55.89 28.82 -25.59
N GLY A 328 -55.21 28.94 -24.45
CA GLY A 328 -54.46 27.84 -23.84
C GLY A 328 -53.27 27.43 -24.70
N THR A 329 -53.24 26.18 -25.16
CA THR A 329 -52.22 25.62 -26.06
C THR A 329 -52.63 25.69 -27.54
N MET A 330 -53.80 26.25 -27.85
CA MET A 330 -54.36 26.33 -29.19
C MET A 330 -54.42 27.78 -29.66
N CYS A 331 -54.28 27.96 -30.96
CA CYS A 331 -54.49 29.20 -31.68
C CYS A 331 -55.87 29.16 -32.33
N LEU A 332 -56.74 30.09 -31.96
CA LEU A 332 -58.08 30.23 -32.50
C LEU A 332 -58.10 31.39 -33.49
N GLY A 333 -58.66 31.13 -34.67
CA GLY A 333 -58.84 32.12 -35.71
C GLY A 333 -60.15 31.92 -36.45
N SER A 334 -60.40 32.77 -37.42
CA SER A 334 -61.53 32.57 -38.31
C SER A 334 -61.19 32.92 -39.73
N GLU A 335 -61.61 32.06 -40.64
CA GLU A 335 -61.54 32.28 -42.07
C GLU A 335 -62.87 32.84 -42.57
N THR A 336 -62.81 33.77 -43.51
CA THR A 336 -63.98 34.40 -44.11
C THR A 336 -63.96 34.26 -45.62
N VAL A 337 -65.09 33.85 -46.20
CA VAL A 337 -65.30 33.77 -47.64
C VAL A 337 -66.61 34.49 -48.02
N PRO A 338 -66.73 35.01 -49.25
CA PRO A 338 -68.00 35.60 -49.70
C PRO A 338 -69.10 34.52 -49.78
N PRO A 339 -70.36 34.88 -49.51
CA PRO A 339 -71.50 33.96 -49.62
C PRO A 339 -71.81 33.64 -51.07
N GLN A 340 -72.33 32.43 -51.30
CA GLN A 340 -72.92 32.05 -52.57
C GLN A 340 -74.33 32.65 -52.65
N VAL A 341 -74.61 33.41 -53.70
CA VAL A 341 -75.89 34.10 -53.88
C VAL A 341 -76.70 33.38 -54.95
N GLN A 342 -77.90 32.93 -54.59
CA GLN A 342 -78.87 32.37 -55.54
C GLN A 342 -80.08 33.30 -55.61
N VAL A 343 -80.43 33.71 -56.83
CA VAL A 343 -81.61 34.53 -57.10
C VAL A 343 -82.52 33.71 -58.01
N THR A 344 -83.71 33.38 -57.51
CA THR A 344 -84.74 32.72 -58.32
C THR A 344 -85.60 33.81 -58.95
N VAL A 345 -85.58 33.91 -60.28
CA VAL A 345 -86.47 34.84 -60.99
C VAL A 345 -87.68 34.05 -61.46
N THR A 346 -88.82 34.26 -60.81
CA THR A 346 -90.10 33.71 -61.27
C THR A 346 -90.68 34.64 -62.32
N CYS A 347 -90.60 34.23 -63.58
CA CYS A 347 -91.29 34.88 -64.68
C CYS A 347 -92.75 34.44 -64.67
N THR A 348 -93.69 35.40 -64.54
CA THR A 348 -95.13 35.14 -64.68
C THR A 348 -95.67 35.96 -65.85
N GLY A 349 -96.03 35.29 -66.94
CA GLY A 349 -96.51 35.92 -68.18
C GLY A 349 -96.52 34.98 -69.39
N LYS A 350 -97.13 35.40 -70.50
CA LYS A 350 -97.31 34.59 -71.72
C LYS A 350 -96.03 34.32 -72.53
N ASP A 351 -94.89 34.90 -72.16
CA ASP A 351 -93.64 34.87 -72.94
C ASP A 351 -92.44 34.21 -72.21
N CYS A 352 -92.65 33.43 -71.16
CA CYS A 352 -91.54 32.82 -70.39
C CYS A 352 -90.82 31.63 -71.07
N TYR A 353 -90.89 31.47 -72.40
CA TYR A 353 -90.33 30.32 -73.15
C TYR A 353 -89.30 30.69 -74.24
N ARG A 354 -88.77 31.91 -74.24
CA ARG A 354 -87.63 32.26 -75.10
C ARG A 354 -86.38 32.48 -74.24
N HIS A 355 -85.69 31.38 -73.92
CA HIS A 355 -84.23 31.19 -73.97
C HIS A 355 -83.81 29.94 -73.20
#